data_AF-A0A2G9XM54-F1
#
_entry.id   AF-A0A2G9XM54-F1
#
_cell.length_a   1.000
_cell.length_b   1.000
_cell.length_c   1.000
_cell.angle_alpha   90.00
_cell.angle_beta   90.00
_cell.angle_gamma   90.00
#
_symmetry.space_group_name_H-M   'P 1'
#
loop_
_entity.id
_entity.type
_entity.pdbx_description
1 polymer ?
#
loop_
_entity_poly.entity_id
_entity_poly.type
_entity_poly.pdbx_seq_one_letter_code
_entity_poly.pdbx_strand_id
1 'polypeptide(L)'
;MRKISTYQDVVNFHGHSCPGLAIGYRVALIALRELRTTRAEDEELVAIVENNACGVDAIQKVCGCTFGKGNLIFRDYGKDVYTFFNRRTGKGIRIYAEAFYKDDEKDKRFVTLSKKTKLTEDEKREIRE
;
A
#
# COMPACT_ATOMS: atom_id res chain seq x y z
N MET A 1 -8.96 17.16 15.39
CA MET A 1 -8.70 15.98 14.53
C MET A 1 -7.20 15.74 14.48
N ARG A 2 -6.73 14.49 14.60
CA ARG A 2 -5.29 14.19 14.50
C ARG A 2 -4.78 14.39 13.08
N LYS A 3 -3.56 14.92 12.95
CA LYS A 3 -2.88 15.09 11.68
C LYS A 3 -2.57 13.71 11.08
N ILE A 4 -3.07 13.45 9.87
CA ILE A 4 -2.75 12.25 9.10
C ILE A 4 -1.31 12.38 8.57
N SER A 5 -0.54 11.30 8.57
CA SER A 5 0.80 11.28 7.98
C SER A 5 0.75 11.69 6.50
N THR A 6 1.65 12.58 6.12
CA THR A 6 1.80 12.99 4.72
C THR A 6 2.44 11.87 3.90
N TYR A 7 2.35 11.94 2.57
CA TYR A 7 3.05 10.99 1.71
C TYR A 7 4.56 11.02 1.95
N GLN A 8 5.16 12.20 2.20
CA GLN A 8 6.58 12.31 2.50
C GLN A 8 6.96 11.59 3.80
N ASP A 9 6.11 11.64 4.84
CA ASP A 9 6.34 10.89 6.08
C ASP A 9 6.36 9.37 5.84
N VAL A 10 5.58 8.91 4.85
CA VAL A 10 5.51 7.50 4.45
C VAL A 10 6.72 7.10 3.63
N VAL A 11 7.15 7.95 2.69
CA VAL A 11 8.42 7.78 1.94
C VAL A 11 9.60 7.70 2.91
N ASN A 12 9.66 8.58 3.92
CA ASN A 12 10.74 8.56 4.91
C ASN A 12 10.71 7.29 5.78
N PHE A 13 9.54 6.74 6.04
CA PHE A 13 9.40 5.48 6.79
C PHE A 13 9.81 4.26 5.95
N HIS A 14 9.45 4.24 4.67
CA HIS A 14 9.74 3.14 3.75
C HIS A 14 11.17 3.17 3.20
N GLY A 15 11.75 4.37 3.05
CA GLY A 15 13.10 4.61 2.54
C GLY A 15 13.17 5.05 1.08
N HIS A 16 12.09 4.93 0.30
CA HIS A 16 12.03 5.44 -1.07
C HIS A 16 10.58 5.67 -1.53
N SER A 17 10.40 6.33 -2.67
CA SER A 17 9.09 6.47 -3.32
C SER A 17 8.96 5.43 -4.44
N CYS A 18 7.87 4.68 -4.46
CA CYS A 18 7.56 3.73 -5.53
C CYS A 18 6.04 3.66 -5.77
N PRO A 19 5.58 3.15 -6.94
CA PRO A 19 4.15 3.04 -7.24
C PRO A 19 3.37 2.23 -6.20
N GLY A 20 3.94 1.12 -5.71
CA GLY A 20 3.31 0.29 -4.68
C GLY A 20 3.08 1.05 -3.36
N LEU A 21 4.04 1.90 -2.96
CA LEU A 21 3.89 2.74 -1.77
C LEU A 21 2.79 3.80 -1.95
N ALA A 22 2.72 4.43 -3.14
CA ALA A 22 1.69 5.41 -3.47
C ALA A 22 0.28 4.77 -3.47
N ILE A 23 0.14 3.55 -4.00
CA ILE A 23 -1.11 2.79 -3.95
C ILE A 23 -1.49 2.51 -2.49
N GLY A 24 -0.56 1.96 -1.69
CA GLY A 24 -0.80 1.70 -0.26
C GLY A 24 -1.20 2.96 0.51
N TYR A 25 -0.60 4.12 0.22
CA TYR A 25 -0.97 5.39 0.82
C TYR A 25 -2.42 5.77 0.52
N ARG A 26 -2.86 5.62 -0.73
CA ARG A 26 -4.26 5.87 -1.11
C ARG A 26 -5.23 4.89 -0.44
N VAL A 27 -4.88 3.60 -0.40
CA VAL A 27 -5.66 2.58 0.31
C VAL A 27 -5.85 2.97 1.79
N ALA A 28 -4.77 3.37 2.47
CA ALA A 28 -4.83 3.79 3.87
C ALA A 28 -5.75 5.01 4.09
N LEU A 29 -5.66 6.02 3.21
CA LEU A 29 -6.52 7.20 3.27
C LEU A 29 -8.00 6.87 3.05
N ILE A 30 -8.30 5.98 2.10
CA ILE A 30 -9.66 5.49 1.86
C ILE A 30 -10.17 4.75 3.10
N ALA A 31 -9.35 3.87 3.69
CA ALA A 31 -9.73 3.12 4.88
C ALA A 31 -10.13 4.02 6.06
N LEU A 32 -9.31 5.03 6.36
CA LEU A 32 -9.62 5.99 7.43
C LEU A 32 -10.90 6.79 7.14
N ARG A 33 -11.09 7.21 5.89
CA ARG A 33 -12.27 7.97 5.45
C ARG A 33 -13.55 7.16 5.58
N GLU A 34 -13.59 5.97 4.98
CA GLU A 34 -14.80 5.14 4.93
C GLU A 34 -15.20 4.61 6.31
N LEU A 35 -14.21 4.24 7.14
CA LEU A 35 -14.45 3.82 8.51
C LEU A 35 -14.70 5.00 9.47
N ARG A 36 -14.60 6.24 9.00
CA ARG A 36 -14.72 7.48 9.80
C ARG A 36 -13.86 7.43 11.07
N THR A 37 -12.63 6.94 10.92
CA THR A 37 -11.69 6.73 12.02
C THR A 37 -10.37 7.45 11.74
N THR A 38 -9.54 7.55 12.77
CA THR A 38 -8.16 8.05 12.65
C THR A 38 -7.16 6.90 12.75
N ARG A 39 -5.87 7.23 12.57
CA ARG A 39 -4.75 6.33 12.88
C ARG A 39 -4.96 5.68 14.26
N ALA A 40 -4.77 4.36 14.35
CA ALA A 40 -4.88 3.62 15.58
C ALA A 40 -3.72 3.91 16.54
N GLU A 41 -4.07 4.17 17.80
CA GLU A 41 -3.10 4.23 18.89
C GLU A 41 -2.65 2.84 19.28
N ASP A 42 -3.61 1.94 19.50
CA ASP A 42 -3.42 0.59 19.98
C ASP A 42 -3.97 -0.40 18.93
N GLU A 43 -4.78 -1.38 19.32
CA GLU A 43 -5.31 -2.42 18.42
C GLU A 43 -6.73 -2.15 17.90
N GLU A 44 -7.27 -0.93 18.06
CA GLU A 44 -8.67 -0.64 17.74
C GLU A 44 -9.01 -0.71 16.25
N LEU A 45 -8.04 -0.41 15.38
CA LEU A 45 -8.13 -0.61 13.93
C LEU A 45 -7.22 -1.76 13.56
N VAL A 46 -7.76 -2.75 12.86
CA VAL A 46 -7.01 -3.90 12.37
C VAL A 46 -6.96 -3.83 10.84
N ALA A 47 -5.81 -4.17 10.28
CA ALA A 47 -5.64 -4.39 8.85
C ALA A 47 -5.26 -5.85 8.60
N ILE A 48 -5.95 -6.51 7.67
CA ILE A 48 -5.56 -7.77 7.08
C ILE A 48 -4.99 -7.46 5.70
N VAL A 49 -3.75 -7.85 5.44
CA VAL A 49 -3.06 -7.59 4.16
C VAL A 49 -2.80 -8.91 3.44
N GLU A 50 -3.15 -8.97 2.16
CA GLU A 50 -3.06 -10.19 1.34
C GLU A 50 -1.78 -10.27 0.47
N ASN A 51 -0.81 -9.38 0.71
CA ASN A 51 0.50 -9.31 0.04
C ASN A 51 1.61 -8.84 1.01
N ASN A 52 2.87 -8.95 0.59
CA ASN A 52 4.06 -8.46 1.29
C ASN A 52 4.74 -7.28 0.56
N ALA A 53 3.97 -6.49 -0.18
CA ALA A 53 4.48 -5.42 -1.05
C ALA A 53 4.68 -4.09 -0.28
N CYS A 54 5.35 -3.13 -0.94
CA CYS A 54 5.67 -1.80 -0.39
C CYS A 54 4.46 -1.05 0.19
N GLY A 55 3.25 -1.32 -0.34
CA GLY A 55 2.01 -0.70 0.15
C GLY A 55 1.69 -1.03 1.61
N VAL A 56 2.17 -2.16 2.14
CA VAL A 56 1.97 -2.55 3.54
C VAL A 56 2.60 -1.53 4.49
N ASP A 57 3.76 -0.94 4.14
CA ASP A 57 4.40 0.08 4.98
C ASP A 57 3.59 1.36 5.08
N ALA A 58 2.89 1.74 4.00
CA ALA A 58 1.96 2.86 4.06
C ALA A 58 0.79 2.58 5.01
N ILE A 59 0.27 1.33 5.03
CA ILE A 59 -0.77 0.92 5.99
C ILE A 59 -0.25 1.04 7.42
N GLN A 60 0.96 0.54 7.69
CA GLN A 60 1.58 0.63 9.01
C GLN A 60 1.73 2.08 9.48
N LYS A 61 2.25 2.95 8.60
CA LYS A 61 2.52 4.35 8.94
C LYS A 61 1.24 5.17 9.13
N VAL A 62 0.30 5.09 8.19
CA VAL A 62 -0.89 5.94 8.12
C VAL A 62 -2.01 5.43 9.02
N CYS A 63 -2.32 4.13 8.95
CA CYS A 63 -3.41 3.55 9.75
C CYS A 63 -2.97 3.19 11.16
N GLY A 64 -1.66 3.03 11.41
CA GLY A 64 -1.18 2.55 12.70
C GLY A 64 -1.49 1.08 12.93
N CYS A 65 -1.75 0.33 11.86
CA CYS A 65 -1.86 -1.13 11.90
C CYS A 65 -0.47 -1.72 11.71
N THR A 66 0.23 -2.08 12.79
CA THR A 66 1.63 -2.50 12.75
C THR A 66 1.78 -3.94 13.21
N PHE A 67 2.83 -4.61 12.72
CA PHE A 67 3.15 -5.97 13.15
C PHE A 67 3.33 -6.06 14.68
N GLY A 68 4.11 -5.15 15.26
CA GLY A 68 4.41 -5.16 16.69
C GLY A 68 3.22 -4.91 17.62
N LYS A 69 2.13 -4.29 17.12
CA LYS A 69 0.89 -4.12 17.88
C LYS A 69 -0.10 -5.28 17.68
N GLY A 70 0.23 -6.27 16.85
CA GLY A 70 -0.70 -7.39 16.58
C GLY A 70 -1.98 -7.00 15.82
N ASN A 71 -2.10 -5.75 15.35
CA ASN A 71 -3.24 -5.26 14.58
C ASN A 71 -2.97 -5.17 13.06
N LEU A 72 -1.86 -5.74 12.61
CA LEU A 72 -1.58 -6.08 11.21
C LEU A 72 -1.56 -7.60 11.07
N ILE A 73 -2.55 -8.16 10.36
CA ILE A 73 -2.67 -9.60 10.10
C ILE A 73 -2.20 -9.86 8.68
N PHE A 74 -1.08 -10.54 8.53
CA PHE A 74 -0.53 -10.91 7.23
C PHE A 74 -1.12 -12.24 6.76
N ARG A 75 -1.69 -12.27 5.54
CA ARG A 75 -2.20 -13.48 4.88
C ARG A 75 -1.75 -13.51 3.44
N ASP A 76 -0.53 -13.95 3.18
CA ASP A 76 0.05 -13.89 1.84
C ASP A 76 -0.71 -14.75 0.82
N TYR A 77 -1.53 -14.10 0.00
CA TYR A 77 -2.20 -14.72 -1.14
C TYR A 77 -1.67 -14.15 -2.46
N GLY A 78 -0.64 -13.30 -2.41
CA GLY A 78 -0.14 -12.56 -3.57
C GLY A 78 -1.16 -11.59 -4.18
N LYS A 79 -2.15 -11.13 -3.40
CA LYS A 79 -3.23 -10.26 -3.88
C LYS A 79 -3.08 -8.87 -3.31
N ASP A 80 -3.28 -7.85 -4.16
CA ASP A 80 -3.36 -6.44 -3.75
C ASP A 80 -4.69 -6.12 -3.07
N VAL A 81 -4.96 -6.81 -1.96
CA VAL A 81 -6.17 -6.68 -1.16
C VAL A 81 -5.82 -6.31 0.27
N TYR A 82 -6.60 -5.37 0.79
CA TYR A 82 -6.48 -4.84 2.14
C TYR A 82 -7.86 -4.82 2.79
N THR A 83 -8.04 -5.55 3.87
CA THR A 83 -9.27 -5.53 4.67
C THR A 83 -9.02 -4.78 5.95
N PHE A 84 -9.89 -3.83 6.29
CA PHE A 84 -9.82 -3.06 7.52
C PHE A 84 -11.07 -3.27 8.34
N PHE A 85 -10.93 -3.35 9.65
CA PHE A 85 -12.07 -3.31 10.55
C PHE A 85 -11.74 -2.60 11.85
N ASN A 86 -12.70 -1.86 12.38
CA ASN A 86 -12.56 -1.12 13.62
C ASN A 86 -13.33 -1.85 14.73
N ARG A 87 -12.60 -2.39 15.70
CA ARG A 87 -13.14 -3.19 16.82
C ARG A 87 -14.12 -2.40 17.70
N ARG A 88 -13.96 -1.09 17.80
CA ARG A 88 -14.84 -0.22 18.62
C ARG A 88 -16.19 0.04 17.95
N THR A 89 -16.21 0.14 16.62
CA THR A 89 -17.42 0.49 15.87
C THR A 89 -18.11 -0.70 15.21
N GLY A 90 -17.42 -1.85 15.10
CA GLY A 90 -17.92 -3.02 14.39
C GLY A 90 -17.94 -2.88 12.86
N LYS A 91 -17.46 -1.75 12.30
CA LYS A 91 -17.44 -1.50 10.87
C LYS A 91 -16.18 -2.06 10.22
N GLY A 92 -16.32 -2.54 8.99
CA GLY A 92 -15.22 -3.02 8.18
C GLY A 92 -15.38 -2.66 6.70
N ILE A 93 -14.26 -2.60 5.99
CA ILE A 93 -14.20 -2.44 4.54
C ILE A 93 -13.18 -3.42 3.97
N ARG A 94 -13.35 -3.83 2.72
CA ARG A 94 -12.36 -4.58 1.96
C ARG A 94 -12.06 -3.84 0.66
N ILE A 95 -10.80 -3.51 0.46
CA ILE A 95 -10.33 -2.77 -0.71
C ILE A 95 -9.49 -3.73 -1.56
N TYR A 96 -9.88 -3.89 -2.82
CA TYR A 96 -9.03 -4.44 -3.86
C TYR A 96 -8.38 -3.28 -4.60
N ALA A 97 -7.06 -3.21 -4.59
CA ALA A 97 -6.31 -2.26 -5.38
C ALA A 97 -5.99 -2.92 -6.72
N GLU A 98 -6.71 -2.48 -7.75
CA GLU A 98 -6.33 -2.79 -9.12
C GLU A 98 -5.07 -1.99 -9.44
N ALA A 99 -3.90 -2.63 -9.30
CA ALA A 99 -2.68 -2.10 -9.85
C ALA A 99 -2.87 -1.98 -11.36
N PHE A 100 -2.47 -0.85 -11.95
CA PHE A 100 -2.43 -0.66 -13.39
C PHE A 100 -1.44 -1.67 -13.99
N TYR A 101 -1.91 -2.89 -14.21
CA TYR A 101 -1.43 -3.77 -15.25
C TYR A 101 -2.62 -3.87 -16.19
N LYS A 102 -2.79 -2.84 -17.02
CA LYS A 102 -3.59 -3.07 -18.22
C LYS A 102 -2.84 -4.14 -19.00
N ASP A 103 -3.56 -5.06 -19.61
CA ASP A 103 -2.96 -5.97 -20.60
C ASP A 103 -2.62 -5.19 -21.88
N ASP A 104 -1.95 -4.05 -21.75
CA ASP A 104 -1.48 -3.21 -22.84
C ASP A 104 0.00 -3.50 -23.13
N GLU A 105 0.44 -3.21 -24.36
CA GLU A 105 1.81 -3.49 -24.78
C GLU A 105 2.86 -2.75 -23.95
N LYS A 106 2.53 -1.58 -23.38
CA LYS A 106 3.47 -0.78 -22.60
C LYS A 106 3.73 -1.40 -21.23
N ASP A 107 2.71 -1.94 -20.58
CA ASP A 107 2.86 -2.66 -19.31
C ASP A 107 3.65 -3.97 -19.52
N LYS A 108 3.39 -4.69 -20.62
CA LYS A 108 4.21 -5.86 -21.01
C LYS A 108 5.66 -5.49 -21.26
N ARG A 109 5.89 -4.36 -21.94
CA ARG A 109 7.23 -3.84 -22.23
C ARG A 109 7.96 -3.45 -20.95
N PHE A 110 7.31 -2.75 -20.03
CA PHE A 110 7.85 -2.40 -18.72
C PHE A 110 8.20 -3.66 -17.89
N VAL A 111 7.32 -4.66 -17.84
CA VAL A 111 7.58 -5.93 -17.15
C VAL A 111 8.76 -6.68 -17.78
N THR A 112 8.87 -6.64 -19.10
CA THR A 112 9.98 -7.28 -19.82
C THR A 112 11.30 -6.58 -19.52
N LEU A 113 11.31 -5.25 -19.54
CA LEU A 113 12.50 -4.45 -19.26
C LEU A 113 12.92 -4.53 -17.78
N SER A 114 11.98 -4.54 -16.84
CA SER A 114 12.29 -4.65 -15.40
C SER A 114 12.91 -6.00 -15.01
N LYS A 115 12.73 -7.05 -15.84
CA LYS A 115 13.36 -8.37 -15.66
C LYS A 115 14.75 -8.49 -16.30
N LYS A 116 15.19 -7.52 -17.11
CA LYS A 116 16.52 -7.54 -17.73
C LYS A 116 17.61 -7.19 -16.71
N THR A 117 18.69 -7.96 -16.72
CA THR A 117 19.89 -7.71 -15.89
C THR A 117 20.71 -6.51 -16.36
N LYS A 118 20.62 -6.14 -17.64
CA LYS A 118 21.21 -4.92 -18.21
C LYS A 118 20.26 -4.29 -19.21
N LEU A 119 20.10 -2.98 -19.07
CA LEU A 119 19.29 -2.14 -19.95
C LEU A 119 20.19 -1.19 -20.76
N THR A 120 19.83 -0.96 -22.02
CA THR A 120 20.42 0.08 -22.86
C THR A 120 20.02 1.49 -22.36
N GLU A 121 20.72 2.54 -22.80
CA GLU A 121 20.38 3.91 -22.41
C GLU A 121 18.99 4.36 -22.89
N ASP A 122 18.54 3.83 -24.02
CA ASP A 122 17.19 4.05 -24.55
C ASP A 122 16.14 3.35 -23.69
N GLU A 123 16.36 2.08 -23.34
CA GLU A 123 15.45 1.34 -22.45
C GLU A 123 15.41 1.95 -21.03
N LYS A 124 16.52 2.51 -20.54
CA LYS A 124 16.53 3.26 -19.28
C LYS A 124 15.72 4.55 -19.36
N ARG A 125 15.70 5.24 -20.50
CA ARG A 125 14.82 6.40 -20.73
C ARG A 125 13.36 5.97 -20.77
N GLU A 126 13.06 4.89 -21.49
CA GLU A 126 11.72 4.31 -21.65
C GLU A 126 11.06 3.94 -20.31
N ILE A 127 11.83 3.45 -19.32
CA ILE A 127 11.33 3.10 -17.97
C ILE A 127 11.10 4.34 -17.07
N ARG A 128 11.72 5.48 -17.38
CA ARG A 128 11.68 6.70 -16.55
C ARG A 128 10.54 7.65 -16.91
N GLU A 129 9.95 7.49 -18.09
CA GLU A 129 8.79 8.25 -18.59
C GLU A 129 7.48 7.62 -18.11
#